data_AF-A0A0F2MC80-F1
#
_entry.id   AF-A0A0F2MC80-F1
#
_cell.length_a   1.000
_cell.length_b   1.000
_cell.length_c   1.000
_cell.angle_alpha   90.00
_cell.angle_beta   90.00
_cell.angle_gamma   90.00
#
_symmetry.space_group_name_H-M   'P 1'
#
loop_
_entity.id
_entity.type
_entity.pdbx_description
1 polymer ?
#
loop_
_entity_poly.entity_id
_entity_poly.type
_entity_poly.pdbx_seq_one_letter_code
_entity_poly.pdbx_strand_id
1 'polypeptide(L)'
;MLMRRRWMARGRHLSYQRGRHVVHPKTSLVKIEGVDDTAAANFYLGKKVAYVYKAQTEKRGTKIRVIWGKVTRPHGNSGVVRAKFATPLPARSFGASVRIMLYPSSI
;
A
#
# COMPACT_ATOMS: atom_id res chain seq x y z
N MET A 1 17.78 18.33 9.07
CA MET A 1 17.29 17.04 8.52
C MET A 1 16.41 16.37 9.59
N LEU A 2 15.10 16.66 9.63
CA LEU A 2 14.22 16.20 10.71
C LEU A 2 13.94 14.70 10.58
N MET A 3 14.51 13.89 11.49
CA MET A 3 14.06 12.51 11.77
C MET A 3 12.62 12.55 12.25
N ARG A 4 11.66 12.51 11.32
CA ARG A 4 10.25 12.31 11.65
C ARG A 4 10.09 10.89 12.16
N ARG A 5 9.76 10.71 13.45
CA ARG A 5 9.26 9.45 14.02
C ARG A 5 8.10 8.95 13.15
N ARG A 6 8.39 8.05 12.21
CA ARG A 6 7.38 7.51 11.32
C ARG A 6 7.20 6.04 11.66
N TRP A 7 6.10 5.75 12.35
CA TRP A 7 5.60 4.40 12.66
C TRP A 7 5.11 3.64 11.41
N MET A 8 5.66 3.96 10.23
CA MET A 8 5.18 3.52 8.92
C MET A 8 6.30 3.53 7.88
N ALA A 9 6.37 2.46 7.11
CA ALA A 9 7.14 2.40 5.87
C ALA A 9 6.39 3.14 4.74
N ARG A 10 7.15 3.78 3.86
CA ARG A 10 6.62 4.42 2.65
C ARG A 10 6.52 3.35 1.55
N GLY A 11 5.49 3.45 0.74
CA GLY A 11 5.41 2.69 -0.50
C GLY A 11 4.68 3.45 -1.58
N ARG A 12 4.67 2.88 -2.78
CA ARG A 12 3.95 3.40 -3.96
C ARG A 12 3.01 2.34 -4.50
N HIS A 13 1.79 2.75 -4.83
CA HIS A 13 0.86 1.90 -5.57
C HIS A 13 1.28 1.89 -7.05
N LEU A 14 1.72 0.73 -7.55
CA LEU A 14 2.25 0.62 -8.92
C LEU A 14 1.13 0.42 -9.92
N SER A 15 0.33 -0.61 -9.72
CA SER A 15 -0.70 -1.07 -10.64
C SER A 15 -1.61 -2.06 -9.94
N TYR A 16 -2.66 -2.53 -10.62
CA TYR A 16 -3.35 -3.75 -10.20
C TYR A 16 -2.59 -5.00 -10.63
N GLN A 17 -2.93 -6.13 -10.00
CA GLN A 17 -2.60 -7.42 -10.57
C GLN A 17 -3.16 -7.49 -11.99
N ARG A 18 -2.32 -7.88 -12.95
CA ARG A 18 -2.68 -7.89 -14.37
C ARG A 18 -1.97 -9.02 -15.11
N GLY A 19 -2.59 -9.48 -16.19
CA GLY A 19 -1.91 -10.15 -17.28
C GLY A 19 -1.54 -9.16 -18.37
N ARG A 20 -1.24 -9.67 -19.57
CA ARG A 20 -0.93 -8.85 -20.75
C ARG A 20 -2.12 -7.95 -21.13
N HIS A 21 -3.32 -8.52 -21.19
CA HIS A 21 -4.55 -7.85 -21.67
C HIS A 21 -5.62 -7.62 -20.60
N VAL A 22 -5.54 -8.28 -19.44
CA VAL A 22 -6.57 -8.25 -18.40
C VAL A 22 -6.03 -7.65 -17.10
N VAL A 23 -6.82 -6.81 -16.44
CA VAL A 23 -6.52 -6.21 -15.13
C VAL A 23 -7.49 -6.71 -14.07
N HIS A 24 -7.00 -6.90 -12.84
CA HIS A 24 -7.77 -7.38 -11.70
C HIS A 24 -7.72 -6.38 -10.54
N PRO A 25 -8.63 -5.38 -10.50
CA PRO A 25 -8.58 -4.28 -9.53
C PRO A 25 -8.69 -4.68 -8.06
N LYS A 26 -9.20 -5.88 -7.76
CA LYS A 26 -9.32 -6.42 -6.39
C LYS A 26 -7.96 -6.58 -5.69
N THR A 27 -6.86 -6.63 -6.43
CA THR A 27 -5.51 -6.80 -5.89
C THR A 27 -4.59 -5.71 -6.43
N SER A 28 -4.00 -4.93 -5.53
CA SER A 28 -3.04 -3.87 -5.86
C SER A 28 -1.60 -4.36 -5.70
N LEU A 29 -0.70 -3.89 -6.54
CA LEU A 29 0.74 -4.07 -6.43
C LEU A 29 1.35 -2.83 -5.77
N VAL A 30 2.11 -3.04 -4.70
CA VAL A 30 2.72 -1.98 -3.91
C VAL A 30 4.21 -2.23 -3.81
N LYS A 31 5.03 -1.24 -4.19
CA LYS A 31 6.48 -1.25 -3.93
C LYS A 31 6.75 -0.53 -2.63
N ILE A 32 7.44 -1.19 -1.71
CA ILE A 32 7.87 -0.60 -0.44
C ILE A 32 9.26 0.00 -0.66
N GLU A 33 9.49 1.18 -0.09
CA GLU A 33 10.80 1.85 -0.18
C GLU A 33 11.85 1.08 0.64
N GLY A 34 13.01 0.80 0.04
CA GLY A 34 14.10 0.08 0.68
C GLY A 34 13.90 -1.44 0.80
N VAL A 35 12.94 -2.02 0.07
CA VAL A 35 12.67 -3.47 0.05
C VAL A 35 12.85 -3.96 -1.37
N ASP A 36 13.95 -4.66 -1.64
CA ASP A 36 14.34 -5.04 -3.01
C ASP A 36 14.32 -6.54 -3.28
N ASP A 37 14.09 -7.35 -2.25
CA ASP A 37 14.05 -8.81 -2.32
C ASP A 37 12.77 -9.37 -1.68
N THR A 38 12.50 -10.64 -1.95
CA THR A 38 11.33 -11.35 -1.42
C THR A 38 11.45 -11.63 0.07
N ALA A 39 12.65 -11.84 0.59
CA ALA A 39 12.87 -12.12 2.01
C ALA A 39 12.54 -10.88 2.85
N ALA A 40 13.03 -9.69 2.49
CA ALA A 40 12.62 -8.47 3.19
C ALA A 40 11.14 -8.13 3.00
N ALA A 41 10.54 -8.48 1.85
CA ALA A 41 9.10 -8.29 1.64
C ALA A 41 8.23 -9.15 2.58
N ASN A 42 8.71 -10.32 3.01
CA ASN A 42 7.99 -11.21 3.91
C ASN A 42 7.72 -10.58 5.29
N PHE A 43 8.60 -9.69 5.75
CA PHE A 43 8.40 -8.93 6.99
C PHE A 43 7.08 -8.13 7.00
N TYR A 44 6.68 -7.64 5.82
CA TYR A 44 5.50 -6.78 5.67
C TYR A 44 4.20 -7.56 5.51
N LEU A 45 4.21 -8.90 5.54
CA LEU A 45 3.00 -9.69 5.43
C LEU A 45 2.04 -9.45 6.58
N GLY A 46 0.74 -9.38 6.25
CA GLY A 46 -0.32 -9.09 7.21
C GLY A 46 -0.38 -7.64 7.69
N LYS A 47 0.67 -6.83 7.47
CA LYS A 47 0.74 -5.44 7.89
C LYS A 47 -0.36 -4.60 7.23
N LYS A 48 -0.92 -3.65 7.98
CA LYS A 48 -1.97 -2.76 7.49
C LYS A 48 -1.40 -1.75 6.49
N VAL A 49 -2.15 -1.45 5.44
CA VAL A 49 -1.78 -0.44 4.43
C VAL A 49 -2.88 0.61 4.35
N ALA A 50 -2.49 1.87 4.27
CA ALA A 50 -3.41 2.99 4.16
C ALA A 50 -3.10 3.81 2.90
N TYR A 51 -4.12 4.03 2.08
CA TYR A 51 -4.12 5.06 1.05
C TYR A 51 -4.88 6.29 1.57
N VAL A 52 -4.16 7.39 1.76
CA VAL A 52 -4.71 8.64 2.29
C VAL A 52 -4.88 9.62 1.13
N TYR A 53 -6.08 10.18 0.98
CA TYR A 53 -6.39 11.16 -0.05
C TYR A 53 -7.24 12.30 0.51
N LYS A 54 -7.24 13.43 -0.20
CA LYS A 54 -8.09 14.59 0.12
C LYS A 54 -9.27 14.63 -0.84
N ALA A 55 -10.45 14.95 -0.32
CA ALA A 55 -11.66 15.21 -1.09
C ALA A 55 -12.13 16.66 -0.86
N GLN A 56 -12.94 17.19 -1.78
CA GLN A 56 -13.50 18.54 -1.63
C GLN A 56 -14.53 18.60 -0.50
N THR A 57 -15.38 17.58 -0.40
CA THR A 57 -16.43 17.48 0.60
C THR A 57 -15.91 16.97 1.93
N GLU A 58 -16.29 17.67 2.99
CA GLU A 58 -15.99 17.30 4.36
C GLU A 58 -16.84 16.12 4.80
N LYS A 59 -16.23 15.16 5.48
CA LYS A 59 -16.93 14.06 6.15
C LYS A 59 -16.34 13.93 7.56
N ARG A 60 -17.20 13.94 8.58
CA ARG A 60 -16.80 13.78 9.99
C ARG A 60 -15.70 14.78 10.40
N GLY A 61 -15.89 16.07 10.09
CA GLY A 61 -14.97 17.13 10.50
C GLY A 61 -13.68 17.23 9.67
N THR A 62 -13.48 16.39 8.64
CA THR A 62 -12.23 16.40 7.87
C THR A 62 -12.45 16.19 6.37
N LYS A 63 -11.56 16.79 5.56
CA LYS A 63 -11.47 16.55 4.11
C LYS A 63 -10.57 15.36 3.75
N ILE A 64 -9.97 14.72 4.75
CA ILE A 64 -9.04 13.61 4.58
C ILE A 64 -9.80 12.30 4.66
N ARG A 65 -9.56 11.42 3.71
CA ARG A 65 -10.16 10.08 3.66
C ARG A 65 -9.07 9.04 3.56
N VAL A 66 -9.36 7.87 4.10
CA VAL A 66 -8.43 6.75 4.13
C VAL A 66 -9.12 5.52 3.60
N ILE A 67 -8.46 4.83 2.66
CA ILE A 67 -8.82 3.48 2.27
C ILE A 67 -7.82 2.54 2.95
N TRP A 68 -8.34 1.68 3.81
CA TRP A 68 -7.54 0.69 4.53
C TRP A 68 -7.45 -0.61 3.76
N GLY A 69 -6.32 -1.28 3.92
CA GLY A 69 -6.04 -2.61 3.38
C GLY A 69 -5.02 -3.36 4.21
N LYS A 70 -4.58 -4.48 3.67
CA LYS A 70 -3.50 -5.29 4.23
C LYS A 70 -2.60 -5.84 3.14
N VAL A 71 -1.33 -6.01 3.46
CA VAL A 71 -0.40 -6.77 2.64
C VAL A 71 -0.76 -8.26 2.74
N THR A 72 -0.75 -8.95 1.60
CA THR A 72 -1.22 -10.34 1.50
C THR A 72 -0.10 -11.32 1.17
N ARG A 73 0.73 -11.05 0.16
CA ARG A 73 1.85 -11.91 -0.25
C ARG A 73 2.88 -11.12 -1.07
N PRO A 74 4.15 -11.54 -1.16
CA PRO A 74 5.12 -10.94 -2.08
C PRO A 74 4.72 -11.17 -3.55
N HIS A 75 5.31 -10.37 -4.45
CA HIS A 75 5.09 -10.44 -5.89
C HIS A 75 6.39 -10.20 -6.67
N GLY A 76 6.76 -11.17 -7.50
CA GLY A 76 8.02 -11.13 -8.25
C GLY A 76 9.22 -11.21 -7.32
N ASN A 77 10.39 -10.82 -7.83
CA ASN A 77 11.66 -10.95 -7.10
C ASN A 77 12.19 -9.62 -6.55
N SER A 78 11.56 -8.49 -6.90
CA SER A 78 12.07 -7.14 -6.63
C SER A 78 11.42 -6.46 -5.42
N GLY A 79 11.01 -7.21 -4.40
CA GLY A 79 10.42 -6.66 -3.17
C GLY A 79 9.05 -5.97 -3.33
N VAL A 80 8.33 -6.24 -4.42
CA VAL A 80 6.94 -5.78 -4.60
C VAL A 80 6.00 -6.69 -3.81
N VAL A 81 4.93 -6.14 -3.25
CA VAL A 81 3.92 -6.90 -2.51
C VAL A 81 2.53 -6.73 -3.11
N ARG A 82 1.68 -7.75 -2.95
CA ARG A 82 0.25 -7.67 -3.22
C ARG A 82 -0.48 -7.17 -1.99
N ALA A 83 -1.30 -6.14 -2.15
CA ALA A 83 -2.18 -5.61 -1.12
C ALA A 83 -3.65 -5.76 -1.53
N LYS A 84 -4.50 -6.08 -0.56
CA LYS A 84 -5.96 -6.05 -0.72
C LYS A 84 -6.52 -4.95 0.18
N PHE A 85 -7.25 -4.04 -0.42
CA PHE A 85 -7.94 -2.95 0.25
C PHE A 85 -9.40 -3.31 0.48
N ALA A 86 -10.02 -2.73 1.52
CA ALA A 86 -11.43 -2.94 1.84
C ALA A 86 -12.33 -2.55 0.66
N THR A 87 -12.00 -1.43 0.01
CA THR A 87 -12.48 -1.08 -1.32
C THR A 87 -11.29 -1.04 -2.28
N PRO A 88 -11.41 -1.57 -3.51
CA PRO A 88 -10.37 -1.43 -4.52
C PRO A 88 -9.94 0.02 -4.67
N LEU A 89 -8.62 0.25 -4.76
CA LEU A 89 -8.12 1.59 -4.99
C LEU A 89 -8.58 2.10 -6.36
N PRO A 90 -8.73 3.43 -6.54
CA PRO A 90 -9.03 4.01 -7.85
C PRO A 90 -7.78 4.01 -8.75
N ALA A 91 -7.94 3.92 -10.08
CA ALA A 91 -6.79 3.84 -11.01
C ALA A 91 -5.91 5.10 -10.97
N ARG A 92 -6.51 6.26 -10.63
CA ARG A 92 -5.79 7.53 -10.40
C ARG A 92 -4.74 7.45 -9.28
N SER A 93 -4.81 6.43 -8.42
CA SER A 93 -3.84 6.24 -7.34
C SER A 93 -2.54 5.55 -7.80
N PHE A 94 -2.39 5.17 -9.07
CA PHE A 94 -1.11 4.68 -9.57
C PHE A 94 -0.02 5.75 -9.46
N GLY A 95 1.16 5.36 -8.98
CA GLY A 95 2.25 6.27 -8.61
C GLY A 95 2.05 6.99 -7.27
N ALA A 96 0.84 6.97 -6.69
CA ALA A 96 0.57 7.64 -5.44
C ALA A 96 1.24 6.92 -4.25
N SER A 97 1.53 7.71 -3.22
CA SER A 97 2.13 7.20 -1.98
C SER A 97 1.09 6.45 -1.14
N VAL A 98 1.48 5.29 -0.64
CA VAL A 98 0.74 4.51 0.36
C VAL A 98 1.59 4.37 1.62
N ARG A 99 0.92 4.25 2.77
CA ARG A 99 1.57 4.10 4.07
C ARG A 99 1.41 2.66 4.52
N ILE A 100 2.51 1.95 4.71
CA ILE A 100 2.52 0.60 5.26
C ILE A 100 2.82 0.72 6.75
N MET A 101 1.89 0.27 7.56
CA MET A 101 2.00 0.30 9.01
C MET A 101 2.94 -0.80 9.50
N LEU A 102 3.59 -0.60 10.65
CA LEU A 102 4.41 -1.64 11.27
C LEU A 102 3.59 -2.66 12.08
N TYR A 103 2.26 -2.50 12.15
CA TYR A 103 1.34 -3.39 12.85
C TYR A 103 0.41 -4.16 11.88
N PRO A 104 -0.14 -5.32 12.30
CA PRO A 104 0.16 -6.05 13.54
C PRO A 104 1.61 -6.55 13.58
N SER A 105 2.30 -6.34 14.71
CA SER A 105 3.68 -6.82 14.87
C SER A 105 3.68 -8.34 14.94
N SER A 106 4.67 -8.96 14.30
CA SER A 106 4.99 -10.38 14.47
C SER A 106 6.50 -10.56 14.70
N ILE A 107 7.18 -9.47 15.09
CA ILE A 107 8.49 -9.51 15.74
C ILE A 107 8.25 -9.88 17.20
#